data_AF-A0A930NNH4-F1
#
_entry.id   AF-A0A930NNH4-F1
#
_cell.length_a   1.000
_cell.length_b   1.000
_cell.length_c   1.000
_cell.angle_alpha   90.00
_cell.angle_beta   90.00
_cell.angle_gamma   90.00
#
_symmetry.space_group_name_H-M   'P 1'
#
loop_
_entity.id
_entity.type
_entity.pdbx_description
1 polymer ?
#
loop_
_entity_poly.entity_id
_entity_poly.type
_entity_poly.pdbx_seq_one_letter_code
_entity_poly.pdbx_strand_id
1 'polypeptide(L)'
;FSPSVTLEMQDDNGEDVTATMHFKNLGDFDSEKLKENSAFLSKLDVEKEQNIKIARQLSSNKALLKALANPETRQAVIDLLQSSLDEIKNTEAK
;
A
#
# COMPACT_ATOMS: atom_id res chain seq x y z
N PHE A 1 12.68 -22.20 -22.73
CA PHE A 1 13.47 -20.98 -22.52
C PHE A 1 12.85 -20.25 -21.33
N SER A 2 13.65 -19.82 -20.35
CA SER A 2 13.17 -19.25 -19.07
C SER A 2 13.87 -17.92 -18.78
N PRO A 3 13.52 -16.86 -19.52
CA PRO A 3 14.17 -15.56 -19.38
C PRO A 3 13.92 -14.96 -18.00
N SER A 4 14.96 -14.33 -17.46
CA SER A 4 14.91 -13.58 -16.21
C SER A 4 15.81 -12.35 -16.30
N VAL A 5 15.46 -11.31 -15.56
CA VAL A 5 16.22 -10.05 -15.50
C VAL A 5 16.29 -9.59 -14.05
N THR A 6 17.46 -9.13 -13.63
CA THR A 6 17.64 -8.45 -12.35
C THR A 6 17.59 -6.96 -12.60
N LEU A 7 16.76 -6.26 -11.84
CA LEU A 7 16.50 -4.83 -11.93
C LEU A 7 16.82 -4.19 -10.58
N GLU A 8 17.41 -3.02 -10.62
CA GLU A 8 17.51 -2.11 -9.48
C GLU A 8 16.43 -1.05 -9.64
N MET A 9 15.58 -0.92 -8.62
CA MET A 9 14.52 0.08 -8.54
C MET A 9 14.82 0.99 -7.36
N GLN A 10 14.27 2.20 -7.35
CA GLN A 10 14.39 3.09 -6.21
C GLN A 10 13.04 3.16 -5.49
N ASP A 11 13.06 3.09 -4.16
CA ASP A 11 11.87 3.29 -3.34
C ASP A 11 11.57 4.78 -3.10
N ASP A 12 10.55 5.06 -2.28
CA ASP A 12 10.13 6.42 -1.93
C ASP A 12 11.13 7.19 -1.06
N ASN A 13 12.03 6.49 -0.37
CA ASN A 13 13.11 7.05 0.45
C ASN A 13 14.39 7.27 -0.36
N GLY A 14 14.41 6.83 -1.61
CA GLY A 14 15.59 6.88 -2.46
C GLY A 14 16.52 5.67 -2.30
N GLU A 15 16.11 4.63 -1.58
CA GLU A 15 16.90 3.41 -1.38
C GLU A 15 16.76 2.47 -2.58
N ASP A 16 17.86 1.79 -2.92
CA ASP A 16 17.89 0.83 -4.02
C ASP A 16 17.27 -0.51 -3.59
N VAL A 17 16.25 -0.94 -4.32
CA VAL A 17 15.56 -2.22 -4.20
C VAL A 17 15.90 -3.08 -5.41
N THR A 18 16.77 -4.07 -5.21
CA THR A 18 17.08 -5.05 -6.24
C THR A 18 15.99 -6.13 -6.30
N ALA A 19 15.42 -6.37 -7.48
CA ALA A 19 14.44 -7.43 -7.72
C ALA A 19 14.77 -8.24 -8.98
N THR A 20 14.59 -9.56 -8.92
CA THR A 20 14.71 -10.43 -10.09
C THR A 20 13.32 -10.80 -10.60
N MET A 21 13.06 -10.49 -11.87
CA MET A 21 11.81 -10.82 -12.56
C MET A 21 12.01 -12.02 -13.48
N HIS A 22 11.02 -12.90 -13.51
CA HIS A 22 11.00 -14.08 -14.36
C HIS A 22 9.84 -14.01 -15.34
N PHE A 23 10.10 -14.36 -16.61
CA PHE A 23 9.08 -14.34 -17.65
C PHE A 23 8.92 -15.74 -18.25
N LYS A 24 7.67 -16.16 -18.43
CA LYS A 24 7.27 -17.46 -19.00
C LYS A 24 6.73 -17.28 -20.41
N ASN A 25 6.05 -16.18 -20.70
CA ASN A 25 5.45 -15.89 -22.00
C ASN A 25 5.38 -14.37 -22.27
N LEU A 26 4.96 -13.98 -23.48
CA LEU A 26 4.89 -12.57 -23.89
C LEU A 26 3.86 -11.75 -23.08
N GLY A 27 2.83 -12.38 -22.53
CA GLY A 27 1.86 -11.73 -21.66
C GLY A 27 2.44 -11.28 -20.32
N ASP A 28 3.58 -11.83 -19.90
CA ASP A 28 4.22 -11.43 -18.63
C ASP A 28 4.85 -10.03 -18.70
N PHE A 29 4.90 -9.43 -19.89
CA PHE A 29 5.36 -8.05 -20.12
C PHE A 29 4.22 -7.02 -20.02
N ASP A 30 2.98 -7.44 -19.78
CA ASP A 30 1.89 -6.51 -19.47
C ASP A 30 2.12 -5.83 -18.10
N SER A 31 1.71 -4.57 -17.98
CA SER A 31 1.83 -3.79 -16.74
C SER A 31 1.27 -4.48 -15.49
N GLU A 32 0.17 -5.21 -15.61
CA GLU A 32 -0.44 -5.93 -14.49
C GLU A 32 0.43 -7.13 -14.09
N LYS A 33 0.88 -7.89 -15.08
CA LYS A 33 1.76 -9.05 -14.87
C LYS A 33 3.14 -8.65 -14.35
N LEU A 34 3.68 -7.52 -14.79
CA LEU A 34 4.93 -6.98 -14.27
C LEU A 34 4.82 -6.64 -12.77
N LYS A 35 3.70 -6.07 -12.34
CA LYS A 35 3.45 -5.80 -10.92
C LYS A 35 3.30 -7.10 -10.13
N GLU A 36 2.54 -8.08 -10.64
CA GLU A 36 2.35 -9.38 -9.99
C GLU A 36 3.64 -10.18 -9.85
N ASN A 37 4.51 -10.14 -10.87
CA ASN A 37 5.74 -10.92 -10.93
C ASN A 37 6.91 -10.29 -10.15
N SER A 38 6.71 -9.11 -9.55
CA SER A 38 7.69 -8.43 -8.71
C SER A 38 7.15 -8.28 -7.30
N ALA A 39 7.84 -8.86 -6.31
CA ALA A 39 7.44 -8.76 -4.91
C ALA A 39 7.33 -7.29 -4.44
N PHE A 40 8.24 -6.43 -4.91
CA PHE A 40 8.23 -5.01 -4.60
C PHE A 40 7.02 -4.30 -5.21
N LEU A 41 6.80 -4.45 -6.52
CA LEU A 41 5.70 -3.79 -7.21
C LEU A 41 4.33 -4.31 -6.75
N SER A 42 4.22 -5.61 -6.46
CA SER A 42 3.01 -6.22 -5.90
C SER A 42 2.66 -5.61 -4.55
N LYS A 43 3.64 -5.46 -3.65
CA LYS A 43 3.44 -4.79 -2.35
C LYS A 43 2.96 -3.35 -2.54
N LEU A 44 3.62 -2.58 -3.41
CA LEU A 44 3.25 -1.19 -3.67
C LEU A 44 1.84 -1.06 -4.27
N ASP A 45 1.44 -1.99 -5.15
CA ASP A 45 0.10 -2.01 -5.74
C ASP A 45 -0.98 -2.29 -4.68
N VAL A 46 -0.72 -3.23 -3.77
CA VAL A 46 -1.61 -3.51 -2.62
C VAL A 46 -1.77 -2.28 -1.73
N GLU A 47 -0.68 -1.62 -1.37
CA GLU A 47 -0.71 -0.39 -0.56
C GLU A 47 -1.49 0.73 -1.26
N LYS A 48 -1.28 0.91 -2.56
CA LYS A 48 -2.02 1.86 -3.39
C LYS A 48 -3.52 1.55 -3.40
N GLU A 49 -3.92 0.30 -3.61
CA GLU A 49 -5.33 -0.09 -3.61
C GLU A 49 -5.99 0.15 -2.26
N GLN A 50 -5.31 -0.18 -1.17
CA GLN A 50 -5.78 0.08 0.19
C GLN A 50 -5.97 1.58 0.43
N ASN A 51 -5.00 2.40 0.05
CA ASN A 51 -5.09 3.86 0.15
C ASN A 51 -6.26 4.42 -0.66
N ILE A 52 -6.50 3.93 -1.87
CA ILE A 52 -7.66 4.34 -2.68
C ILE A 52 -8.98 3.95 -2.00
N LYS A 53 -9.07 2.74 -1.42
CA LYS A 53 -10.27 2.28 -0.69
C LYS A 53 -10.53 3.17 0.54
N ILE A 54 -9.50 3.46 1.33
CA ILE A 54 -9.58 4.36 2.48
C ILE A 54 -10.05 5.74 2.03
N ALA A 55 -9.40 6.34 1.04
CA ALA A 55 -9.77 7.66 0.52
C ALA A 55 -11.23 7.71 0.05
N ARG A 56 -11.70 6.67 -0.67
CA ARG A 56 -13.10 6.57 -1.09
C ARG A 56 -14.05 6.52 0.11
N GLN A 57 -13.76 5.68 1.11
CA GLN A 57 -14.59 5.58 2.31
C GLN A 57 -14.61 6.88 3.14
N LEU A 58 -13.47 7.58 3.22
CA LEU A 58 -13.39 8.89 3.87
C LEU A 58 -14.20 9.94 3.10
N SER A 59 -14.08 9.96 1.77
CA SER A 59 -14.76 10.93 0.90
C SER A 59 -16.27 10.73 0.79
N SER A 60 -16.76 9.50 0.96
CA SER A 60 -18.19 9.20 0.84
C SER A 60 -19.00 9.71 2.03
N ASN A 61 -18.34 9.98 3.16
CA ASN A 61 -18.98 10.48 4.38
C ASN A 61 -18.70 11.97 4.60
N LYS A 62 -19.69 12.81 4.24
CA LYS A 62 -19.63 14.27 4.43
C LYS A 62 -19.42 14.69 5.89
N ALA A 63 -19.93 13.93 6.87
CA ALA A 63 -19.75 14.24 8.28
C ALA A 63 -18.30 13.98 8.71
N LEU A 64 -17.71 12.86 8.28
CA LEU A 64 -16.29 12.57 8.50
C LEU A 64 -15.38 13.59 7.80
N LEU A 65 -15.67 13.98 6.55
CA LEU A 65 -14.92 15.04 5.87
C LEU A 65 -14.93 16.36 6.64
N LYS A 66 -16.09 16.76 7.17
CA LYS A 66 -16.22 17.98 7.96
C LYS A 66 -15.48 17.88 9.31
N ALA A 67 -15.50 16.71 9.94
CA ALA A 67 -14.71 16.44 11.15
C ALA A 67 -13.21 16.43 10.86
N LEU A 68 -12.76 15.87 9.73
CA LEU A 68 -11.35 15.87 9.35
C LEU A 68 -10.86 17.24 8.89
N ALA A 69 -11.75 18.16 8.51
CA ALA A 69 -11.38 19.54 8.15
C ALA A 69 -10.99 20.40 9.36
N ASN A 70 -11.50 20.09 10.55
CA ASN A 70 -11.08 20.76 11.78
C ASN A 70 -9.86 20.02 12.39
N PRO A 71 -8.75 20.72 12.67
CA PRO A 71 -7.53 20.13 13.24
C PRO A 71 -7.75 19.35 14.54
N GLU A 72 -8.59 19.84 15.45
CA GLU A 72 -8.82 19.19 16.76
C GLU A 72 -9.53 17.85 16.59
N THR A 73 -10.61 17.83 15.81
CA THR A 73 -11.37 16.61 15.55
C THR A 73 -10.61 15.64 14.65
N ARG A 74 -9.73 16.12 13.77
CA ARG A 74 -8.77 15.27 13.05
C ARG A 74 -7.82 14.57 14.02
N GLN A 75 -7.23 15.30 14.96
CA GLN A 75 -6.33 14.72 15.95
C GLN A 75 -7.03 13.66 16.80
N ALA A 76 -8.25 13.95 17.28
CA ALA A 76 -9.03 12.99 18.05
C ALA A 76 -9.35 11.70 17.26
N VAL A 77 -9.59 11.80 15.94
CA VAL A 77 -9.78 10.63 15.08
C VAL A 77 -8.48 9.84 14.91
N ILE A 78 -7.33 10.53 14.76
CA ILE A 78 -6.02 9.88 14.70
C ILE A 78 -5.72 9.12 16.00
N ASP A 79 -5.94 9.77 17.15
CA ASP A 79 -5.69 9.18 18.47
C ASP A 79 -6.57 7.94 18.70
N LEU A 80 -7.85 8.01 18.31
CA LEU A 80 -8.77 6.87 18.37
C LEU A 80 -8.27 5.70 17.51
N LEU A 81 -7.87 5.97 16.26
CA LEU A 81 -7.36 4.95 15.34
C LEU A 81 -6.05 4.33 15.86
N GLN A 82 -5.16 5.14 16.44
CA GLN A 82 -3.93 4.65 17.08
C GLN A 82 -4.23 3.74 18.28
N SER A 83 -5.16 4.14 19.15
CA SER A 83 -5.58 3.32 20.29
C SER A 83 -6.18 1.99 19.83
N SER A 84 -7.06 1.99 18.82
CA SER A 84 -7.61 0.74 18.27
C SER A 84 -6.55 -0.16 17.64
N LEU A 85 -5.54 0.44 17.01
CA LEU A 85 -4.44 -0.30 16.40
C LEU A 85 -3.53 -0.93 17.47
N ASP A 86 -3.26 -0.21 18.55
CA ASP A 86 -2.51 -0.72 19.70
C ASP A 86 -3.29 -1.84 20.43
N GLU A 87 -4.60 -1.72 20.55
CA GLU A 87 -5.47 -2.79 21.07
C GLU A 87 -5.36 -4.06 20.23
N ILE A 88 -5.44 -3.96 18.90
CA ILE A 88 -5.33 -5.11 17.99
C ILE A 88 -3.95 -5.76 18.12
N LYS A 89 -2.86 -4.98 18.07
CA LYS A 89 -1.49 -5.49 18.21
C LYS A 89 -1.24 -6.19 19.54
N ASN A 90 -1.76 -5.64 20.64
CA ASN A 90 -1.63 -6.24 21.96
C ASN A 90 -2.49 -7.51 22.12
N THR A 91 -3.56 -7.64 21.33
CA THR A 91 -4.41 -8.83 21.30
C THR A 91 -3.77 -9.96 20.49
N GLU A 92 -3.03 -9.66 19.43
CA GLU A 92 -2.24 -10.65 18.65
C GLU A 92 -0.97 -11.14 19.37
N ALA A 93 -0.53 -10.45 20.43
CA ALA A 93 0.64 -10.82 21.23
C ALA A 93 0.32 -11.79 22.40
N LYS A 94 -0.92 -12.27 22.51
CA LYS A 94 -1.41 -13.19 23.57
C LYS A 94 -1.87 -14.50 22.98
#